data_AF-A0A7K1LE25-F1
#
_entry.id   AF-A0A7K1LE25-F1
#
_cell.length_a   1.000
_cell.length_b   1.000
_cell.length_c   1.000
_cell.angle_alpha   90.00
_cell.angle_beta   90.00
_cell.angle_gamma   90.00
#
_symmetry.space_group_name_H-M   'P 1'
#
loop_
_entity.id
_entity.type
_entity.pdbx_description
1 polymer ?
#
loop_
_entity_poly.entity_id
_entity_poly.type
_entity_poly.pdbx_seq_one_letter_code
_entity_poly.pdbx_strand_id
1 'polypeptide(L)'
;MRIEEDRSEGWCEVHTFVPTMRRPVRLGERYVFDRLPLTDVGYLDIMAWPYPGLTPADGAAADLSWSRWPQARPRRLHGPPSTPGLTVTEAVGPDGSVLARVVARRREVVRRWEVLEPGGPGLAGLPRQVRAARGRDGPWTRLVRAGEPVPVPEGDFEPGRLGAALTGALSGAPAAGPGAVTTGERGR
;
A
#
# COMPACT_ATOMS: atom_id res chain seq x y z
N MET A 1 1.76 2.46 8.02
CA MET A 1 2.05 3.32 6.85
C MET A 1 1.07 4.47 6.87
N ARG A 2 1.50 5.67 6.45
CA ARG A 2 0.66 6.87 6.34
C ARG A 2 0.81 7.45 4.94
N ILE A 3 -0.29 7.80 4.30
CA ILE A 3 -0.34 8.44 2.99
C ILE A 3 -1.07 9.76 3.18
N GLU A 4 -0.41 10.86 2.85
CA GLU A 4 -1.02 12.20 2.75
C GLU A 4 -1.11 12.53 1.26
N GLU A 5 -2.25 13.02 0.78
CA GLU A 5 -2.44 13.34 -0.63
C GLU A 5 -3.24 14.63 -0.84
N ASP A 6 -2.89 15.35 -1.91
CA ASP A 6 -3.72 16.39 -2.51
C ASP A 6 -3.93 16.00 -3.97
N ARG A 7 -5.15 15.57 -4.30
CA ARG A 7 -5.47 15.11 -5.65
C ARG A 7 -5.57 16.24 -6.66
N SER A 8 -5.96 17.45 -6.24
CA SER A 8 -6.02 18.63 -7.11
C SER A 8 -4.63 19.03 -7.59
N GLU A 9 -3.66 18.96 -6.68
CA GLU A 9 -2.27 19.33 -6.95
C GLU A 9 -1.43 18.15 -7.47
N GLY A 10 -2.02 16.96 -7.60
CA GLY A 10 -1.30 15.74 -8.00
C GLY A 10 -0.20 15.32 -7.01
N TRP A 11 -0.28 15.82 -5.78
CA TRP A 11 0.77 15.69 -4.76
C TRP A 11 0.46 14.56 -3.78
N CYS A 12 1.52 13.93 -3.28
CA CYS A 12 1.39 13.03 -2.15
C CYS A 12 2.68 12.85 -1.36
N GLU A 13 2.54 12.32 -0.16
CA GLU A 13 3.64 11.92 0.71
C GLU A 13 3.34 10.57 1.37
N VAL A 14 4.24 9.60 1.16
CA VAL A 14 4.12 8.26 1.74
C VAL A 14 5.17 8.07 2.83
N HIS A 15 4.70 7.81 4.04
CA HIS A 15 5.52 7.48 5.21
C HIS A 15 5.36 6.02 5.57
N THR A 16 6.46 5.30 5.70
CA THR A 16 6.41 3.87 6.00
C THR A 16 7.54 3.40 6.90
N PHE A 17 7.32 2.27 7.57
CA PHE A 17 8.29 1.64 8.44
C PHE A 17 8.89 0.42 7.73
N VAL A 18 10.21 0.44 7.52
CA VAL A 18 10.96 -0.75 7.10
C VAL A 18 11.35 -1.51 8.38
N PRO A 19 11.09 -2.82 8.52
CA PRO A 19 11.35 -3.57 9.76
C PRO A 19 12.78 -3.46 10.32
N THR A 20 13.76 -3.12 9.48
CA THR A 20 15.17 -2.95 9.85
C THR A 20 15.52 -1.52 10.29
N MET A 21 14.58 -0.58 10.26
CA MET A 21 14.82 0.84 10.54
C MET A 21 14.21 1.27 11.88
N ARG A 22 14.89 2.19 12.56
CA ARG A 22 14.41 2.75 13.83
C ARG A 22 13.38 3.86 13.66
N ARG A 23 13.15 4.39 12.46
CA ARG A 23 12.21 5.49 12.20
C ARG A 23 11.42 5.25 10.92
N PRO A 24 10.15 5.71 10.85
CA PRO A 24 9.46 5.82 9.57
C PRO A 24 10.30 6.65 8.61
N VAL A 25 10.37 6.21 7.36
CA VAL A 25 11.03 6.95 6.29
C VAL A 25 9.98 7.50 5.34
N ARG A 26 10.16 8.77 4.96
CA ARG A 26 9.46 9.33 3.82
C ARG A 26 9.97 8.66 2.55
N LEU A 27 9.07 8.06 1.79
CA LEU A 27 9.40 7.54 0.48
C LEU A 27 9.40 8.68 -0.52
N GLY A 28 10.52 8.86 -1.23
CA GLY A 28 10.52 9.67 -2.43
C GLY A 28 9.58 9.06 -3.48
N GLU A 29 8.94 9.90 -4.29
CA GLU A 29 7.96 9.50 -5.34
C GLU A 29 8.48 8.38 -6.25
N ARG A 30 9.75 8.44 -6.66
CA ARG A 30 10.39 7.37 -7.45
C ARG A 30 10.36 6.00 -6.78
N TYR A 31 10.30 5.94 -5.44
CA TYR A 31 10.34 4.71 -4.68
C TYR A 31 8.96 4.09 -4.45
N VAL A 32 7.88 4.84 -4.61
CA VAL A 32 6.49 4.37 -4.49
C VAL A 32 6.22 3.20 -5.43
N PHE A 33 6.83 3.25 -6.62
CA PHE A 33 6.69 2.25 -7.67
C PHE A 33 7.86 1.26 -7.76
N ASP A 34 8.89 1.43 -6.91
CA ASP A 34 10.07 0.57 -6.88
C ASP A 34 9.93 -0.59 -5.88
N ARG A 35 10.89 -1.51 -5.92
CA ARG A 35 10.97 -2.70 -5.06
C ARG A 35 11.50 -2.34 -3.67
N LEU A 36 10.72 -1.61 -2.87
CA LEU A 36 11.13 -1.35 -1.49
C LEU A 36 11.03 -2.61 -0.63
N PRO A 37 11.91 -2.78 0.38
CA PRO A 37 11.87 -3.85 1.37
C PRO A 37 10.78 -3.61 2.42
N LEU A 38 9.66 -2.99 2.04
CA LEU A 38 8.51 -2.90 2.93
C LEU A 38 8.00 -4.31 3.20
N THR A 39 7.42 -4.53 4.38
CA THR A 39 6.64 -5.75 4.61
C THR A 39 5.63 -5.86 3.47
N ASP A 40 5.55 -7.05 2.85
CA ASP A 40 4.89 -7.21 1.55
C ASP A 40 3.44 -6.67 1.55
N VAL A 41 2.75 -6.64 2.69
CA VAL A 41 1.39 -6.09 2.86
C VAL A 41 1.34 -4.55 2.82
N GLY A 42 2.21 -3.84 3.53
CA GLY A 42 2.23 -2.37 3.48
C GLY A 42 2.55 -1.85 2.08
N TYR A 43 3.37 -2.59 1.33
CA TYR A 43 3.63 -2.31 -0.08
C TYR A 43 2.40 -2.53 -0.97
N LEU A 44 1.59 -3.54 -0.69
CA LEU A 44 0.38 -3.81 -1.47
C LEU A 44 -0.67 -2.73 -1.30
N ASP A 45 -0.79 -2.17 -0.10
CA ASP A 45 -1.72 -1.06 0.14
C ASP A 45 -1.28 0.19 -0.68
N ILE A 46 0.02 0.47 -0.81
CA ILE A 46 0.56 1.50 -1.74
C ILE A 46 0.22 1.15 -3.19
N MET A 47 0.33 -0.13 -3.54
CA MET A 47 0.13 -0.59 -4.91
C MET A 47 -1.34 -0.66 -5.32
N ALA A 48 -2.27 -0.79 -4.37
CA ALA A 48 -3.71 -0.68 -4.56
C ALA A 48 -4.19 0.78 -4.60
N TRP A 49 -3.41 1.68 -4.00
CA TRP A 49 -3.75 3.10 -3.94
C TRP A 49 -3.62 3.80 -5.31
N PRO A 50 -4.66 4.52 -5.78
CA PRO A 50 -4.63 5.29 -7.02
C PRO A 50 -3.78 6.56 -6.87
N TYR A 51 -2.48 6.42 -7.15
CA TYR A 51 -1.50 7.50 -7.03
C TYR A 51 -1.89 8.76 -7.82
N PRO A 52 -2.02 9.95 -7.19
CA PRO A 52 -2.55 11.14 -7.84
C PRO A 52 -1.62 11.76 -8.88
N GLY A 53 -0.30 11.57 -8.77
CA GLY A 53 0.66 12.08 -9.76
C GLY A 53 0.79 11.21 -11.03
N LEU A 54 -0.10 10.23 -11.23
CA LEU A 54 -0.19 9.46 -12.47
C LEU A 54 -1.13 10.15 -13.46
N THR A 55 -0.69 10.33 -14.70
CA THR A 55 -1.49 10.97 -15.74
C THR A 55 -2.03 9.95 -16.73
N PRO A 56 -3.25 10.14 -17.30
CA PRO A 56 -3.74 9.30 -18.39
C PRO A 56 -2.74 9.21 -19.54
N ALA A 57 -2.49 8.00 -20.04
CA ALA A 57 -1.72 7.80 -21.25
C ALA A 57 -2.67 7.90 -22.46
N ASP A 58 -2.40 8.84 -23.36
CA ASP A 58 -3.12 8.94 -24.63
C ASP A 58 -2.72 7.78 -25.57
N GLY A 59 -3.71 7.18 -26.23
CA GLY A 59 -3.49 6.14 -27.25
C GLY A 59 -3.89 4.72 -26.83
N ALA A 60 -3.19 3.73 -27.40
CA ALA A 60 -3.60 2.32 -27.51
C ALA A 60 -4.23 1.70 -26.25
N ALA A 61 -5.26 0.86 -26.47
CA ALA A 61 -5.99 0.15 -25.43
C ALA A 61 -5.04 -0.56 -24.45
N ALA A 62 -5.27 -0.36 -23.14
CA ALA A 62 -4.47 -1.03 -22.14
C ALA A 62 -4.72 -2.55 -22.20
N ASP A 63 -3.64 -3.32 -22.30
CA ASP A 63 -3.69 -4.78 -22.30
C ASP A 63 -3.92 -5.30 -20.88
N LEU A 64 -4.97 -6.11 -20.71
CA LEU A 64 -5.32 -6.82 -19.48
C LEU A 64 -5.23 -8.35 -19.61
N SER A 65 -4.69 -8.89 -20.70
CA SER A 65 -4.55 -10.35 -20.91
C SER A 65 -3.76 -11.06 -19.80
N TRP A 66 -2.94 -10.32 -19.06
CA TRP A 66 -2.17 -10.79 -17.92
C TRP A 66 -2.96 -10.82 -16.60
N SER A 67 -4.12 -10.15 -16.53
CA SER A 67 -4.93 -10.00 -15.32
C SER A 67 -6.03 -11.05 -15.25
N ARG A 68 -6.34 -11.54 -14.05
CA ARG A 68 -7.51 -12.41 -13.85
C ARG A 68 -8.86 -11.68 -13.87
N TRP A 69 -8.87 -10.37 -14.08
CA TRP A 69 -10.06 -9.52 -14.08
C TRP A 69 -10.39 -9.02 -15.50
N PRO A 70 -10.79 -9.90 -16.44
CA PRO A 70 -11.02 -9.53 -17.84
C PRO A 70 -12.17 -8.53 -18.04
N GLN A 71 -13.12 -8.48 -17.09
CA GLN A 71 -14.25 -7.56 -17.10
C GLN A 71 -13.93 -6.17 -16.50
N ALA A 72 -12.73 -5.99 -15.94
CA ALA A 72 -12.32 -4.72 -15.36
C ALA A 72 -12.05 -3.69 -16.46
N ARG A 73 -12.24 -2.41 -16.15
CA ARG A 73 -11.93 -1.33 -17.07
C ARG A 73 -10.41 -1.17 -17.17
N PRO A 74 -9.80 -1.28 -18.37
CA PRO A 74 -8.38 -1.03 -18.55
C PRO A 74 -8.07 0.46 -18.36
N ARG A 75 -7.00 0.75 -17.63
CA ARG A 75 -6.44 2.11 -17.49
C ARG A 75 -4.93 2.07 -17.68
N ARG A 76 -4.42 2.91 -18.58
CA ARG A 76 -2.98 3.11 -18.77
C ARG A 76 -2.60 4.50 -18.34
N LEU A 77 -1.51 4.61 -17.58
CA LEU A 77 -1.06 5.84 -16.97
C LEU A 77 0.44 6.03 -17.18
N HIS A 78 0.85 7.28 -17.33
CA HIS A 78 2.26 7.69 -17.31
C HIS A 78 2.66 8.12 -15.90
N GLY A 79 3.93 7.87 -15.58
CA GLY A 79 4.50 8.36 -14.35
C GLY A 79 4.71 9.87 -14.35
N PRO A 80 4.92 10.44 -13.15
CA PRO A 80 5.25 11.84 -12.98
C PRO A 80 6.61 12.18 -13.63
N PRO A 81 6.89 13.47 -13.92
CA PRO A 81 8.16 13.91 -14.51
C PRO A 81 9.41 13.47 -13.73
N SER A 82 9.29 13.28 -12.41
CA SER A 82 10.36 12.80 -11.53
C SER A 82 10.76 11.33 -11.79
N THR A 83 9.91 10.56 -12.48
CA THR A 83 10.11 9.14 -12.77
C THR A 83 9.92 8.84 -14.26
N PRO A 84 10.79 9.37 -15.13
CA PRO A 84 10.61 9.28 -16.58
C PRO A 84 10.65 7.83 -17.08
N GLY A 85 9.76 7.53 -18.03
CA GLY A 85 9.62 6.19 -18.61
C GLY A 85 8.85 5.19 -17.74
N LEU A 86 8.29 5.62 -16.61
CA LEU A 86 7.33 4.83 -15.84
C LEU A 86 6.00 4.75 -16.60
N THR A 87 5.45 3.55 -16.69
CA THR A 87 4.11 3.28 -17.20
C THR A 87 3.41 2.35 -16.21
N VAL A 88 2.17 2.68 -15.90
CA VAL A 88 1.32 1.89 -15.01
C VAL A 88 0.10 1.45 -15.81
N THR A 89 -0.19 0.15 -15.81
CA THR A 89 -1.39 -0.42 -16.41
C THR A 89 -2.23 -1.06 -15.32
N GLU A 90 -3.51 -0.72 -15.25
CA GLU A 90 -4.41 -1.14 -14.20
C GLU A 90 -5.68 -1.78 -14.75
N ALA A 91 -6.15 -2.78 -14.03
CA ALA A 91 -7.51 -3.28 -14.10
C ALA A 91 -8.32 -2.55 -13.03
N VAL A 92 -9.29 -1.72 -13.44
CA VAL A 92 -10.11 -0.93 -12.52
C VAL A 92 -11.50 -1.54 -12.39
N GLY A 93 -11.93 -1.79 -11.14
CA GLY A 93 -13.25 -2.29 -10.81
C GLY A 93 -14.37 -1.28 -11.05
N PRO A 94 -15.63 -1.71 -10.98
CA PRO A 94 -16.80 -0.85 -11.21
C PRO A 94 -16.95 0.27 -10.16
N ASP A 95 -16.44 0.03 -8.95
CA ASP A 95 -16.37 0.99 -7.84
C ASP A 95 -15.15 1.94 -7.92
N GLY A 96 -14.35 1.81 -8.97
CA GLY A 96 -13.11 2.59 -9.14
C GLY A 96 -11.90 2.02 -8.42
N SER A 97 -12.02 0.88 -7.72
CA SER A 97 -10.90 0.21 -7.06
C SER A 97 -9.89 -0.34 -8.07
N VAL A 98 -8.61 -0.34 -7.72
CA VAL A 98 -7.59 -1.00 -8.54
C VAL A 98 -7.58 -2.49 -8.17
N LEU A 99 -7.97 -3.35 -9.11
CA LEU A 99 -8.03 -4.81 -8.93
C LEU A 99 -6.74 -5.51 -9.35
N ALA A 100 -5.97 -4.89 -10.21
CA ALA A 100 -4.64 -5.35 -10.59
C ALA A 100 -3.80 -4.19 -11.13
N ARG A 101 -2.48 -4.27 -10.99
CA ARG A 101 -1.54 -3.31 -11.58
C ARG A 101 -0.29 -4.00 -12.12
N VAL A 102 0.14 -3.58 -13.30
CA VAL A 102 1.49 -3.78 -13.83
C VAL A 102 2.21 -2.44 -13.77
N VAL A 103 3.44 -2.46 -13.27
CA VAL A 103 4.34 -1.33 -13.31
C VAL A 103 5.48 -1.68 -14.25
N ALA A 104 5.71 -0.84 -15.24
CA ALA A 104 6.81 -0.95 -16.18
C ALA A 104 7.68 0.31 -16.15
N ARG A 105 8.99 0.13 -16.31
CA ARG A 105 9.96 1.22 -16.51
C ARG A 105 10.70 0.99 -17.81
N ARG A 106 10.70 1.99 -18.70
CA ARG A 106 11.34 1.92 -20.01
C ARG A 106 10.95 0.64 -20.77
N ARG A 107 9.65 0.29 -20.70
CA ARG A 107 9.01 -0.90 -21.30
C ARG A 107 9.34 -2.25 -20.64
N GLU A 108 10.17 -2.29 -19.62
CA GLU A 108 10.41 -3.50 -18.82
C GLU A 108 9.41 -3.57 -17.67
N VAL A 109 8.68 -4.67 -17.54
CA VAL A 109 7.81 -4.91 -16.37
C VAL A 109 8.69 -5.12 -15.15
N VAL A 110 8.56 -4.26 -14.14
CA VAL A 110 9.34 -4.34 -12.90
C VAL A 110 8.57 -5.00 -11.76
N ARG A 111 7.23 -4.89 -11.78
CA ARG A 111 6.34 -5.40 -10.74
C ARG A 111 4.94 -5.67 -11.29
N ARG A 112 4.28 -6.68 -10.74
CA ARG A 112 2.88 -6.99 -10.98
C ARG A 112 2.20 -7.36 -9.68
N TRP A 113 0.92 -7.04 -9.57
CA TRP A 113 0.06 -7.58 -8.53
C TRP A 113 -1.40 -7.64 -8.99
N GLU A 114 -2.18 -8.51 -8.35
CA GLU A 114 -3.63 -8.56 -8.53
C GLU A 114 -4.34 -9.06 -7.28
N VAL A 115 -5.54 -8.53 -7.07
CA VAL A 115 -6.51 -9.03 -6.10
C VAL A 115 -6.92 -10.42 -6.51
N LEU A 116 -6.81 -11.36 -5.57
CA LEU A 116 -7.33 -12.70 -5.73
C LEU A 116 -8.70 -12.87 -5.08
N GLU A 117 -8.93 -12.14 -4.00
CA GLU A 117 -10.19 -12.11 -3.26
C GLU A 117 -10.44 -10.67 -2.80
N PRO A 118 -11.48 -10.00 -3.32
CA PRO A 118 -11.88 -8.68 -2.86
C PRO A 118 -12.19 -8.66 -1.35
N GLY A 119 -12.10 -7.48 -0.76
CA GLY A 119 -12.54 -7.27 0.62
C GLY A 119 -14.05 -7.08 0.72
N GLY A 120 -14.57 -7.25 1.93
CA GLY A 120 -15.91 -6.76 2.31
C GLY A 120 -15.83 -5.44 3.08
N PRO A 121 -16.98 -4.89 3.50
CA PRO A 121 -17.04 -3.64 4.29
C PRO A 121 -16.18 -3.64 5.55
N GLY A 122 -16.08 -4.79 6.26
CA GLY A 122 -15.24 -4.94 7.45
C GLY A 122 -13.73 -4.86 7.19
N LEU A 123 -13.30 -4.84 5.93
CA LEU A 123 -11.89 -4.63 5.55
C LEU A 123 -11.63 -3.22 5.02
N ALA A 124 -12.58 -2.28 5.18
CA ALA A 124 -12.48 -0.92 4.64
C ALA A 124 -12.16 -0.89 3.13
N GLY A 125 -12.68 -1.87 2.38
CA GLY A 125 -12.43 -2.01 0.94
C GLY A 125 -11.06 -2.62 0.57
N LEU A 126 -10.23 -2.97 1.55
CA LEU A 126 -8.94 -3.62 1.30
C LEU A 126 -9.13 -5.10 0.92
N PRO A 127 -8.35 -5.62 -0.04
CA PRO A 127 -8.47 -7.00 -0.46
C PRO A 127 -8.13 -7.97 0.69
N ARG A 128 -8.88 -9.09 0.75
CA ARG A 128 -8.61 -10.21 1.65
C ARG A 128 -7.40 -11.00 1.19
N GLN A 129 -7.23 -11.12 -0.12
CA GLN A 129 -6.11 -11.85 -0.70
C GLN A 129 -5.63 -11.21 -1.98
N VAL A 130 -4.31 -11.18 -2.14
CA VAL A 130 -3.65 -10.73 -3.37
C VAL A 130 -2.50 -11.66 -3.73
N ARG A 131 -2.00 -11.54 -4.95
CA ARG A 131 -0.68 -12.05 -5.33
C ARG A 131 0.16 -10.94 -5.94
N ALA A 132 1.47 -11.02 -5.76
CA ALA A 132 2.42 -10.10 -6.36
C ALA A 132 3.62 -10.86 -6.94
N ALA A 133 4.19 -10.33 -8.02
CA ALA A 133 5.38 -10.88 -8.66
C ALA A 133 6.38 -9.76 -8.96
N ARG A 134 7.68 -10.09 -8.85
CA ARG A 134 8.77 -9.23 -9.31
C ARG A 134 9.02 -9.50 -10.78
N GLY A 135 9.04 -8.45 -11.60
CA GLY A 135 9.32 -8.58 -13.02
C GLY A 135 8.18 -9.23 -13.82
N ARG A 136 8.44 -9.45 -15.11
CA ARG A 136 7.51 -10.09 -16.05
C ARG A 136 7.32 -11.58 -15.81
N ASP A 137 8.38 -12.28 -15.43
CA ASP A 137 8.37 -13.76 -15.35
C ASP A 137 8.76 -14.27 -13.96
N GLY A 138 8.89 -13.37 -12.98
CA GLY A 138 9.21 -13.79 -11.61
C GLY A 138 8.04 -14.53 -10.94
N PRO A 139 8.36 -15.32 -9.90
CA PRO A 139 7.39 -16.13 -9.19
C PRO A 139 6.35 -15.25 -8.50
N TRP A 140 5.12 -15.78 -8.41
CA TRP A 140 4.04 -15.16 -7.66
C TRP A 140 4.13 -15.51 -6.18
N THR A 141 4.07 -14.48 -5.33
CA THR A 141 3.88 -14.61 -3.89
C THR A 141 2.43 -14.31 -3.56
N ARG A 142 1.76 -15.24 -2.86
CA ARG A 142 0.38 -15.06 -2.37
C ARG A 142 0.42 -14.48 -0.97
N LEU A 143 -0.42 -13.47 -0.73
CA LEU A 143 -0.50 -12.75 0.53
C LEU A 143 -1.97 -12.73 0.96
N VAL A 144 -2.22 -13.23 2.17
CA VAL A 144 -3.56 -13.37 2.76
C VAL A 144 -3.62 -12.46 3.99
N ARG A 145 -4.66 -11.65 4.09
CA ARG A 145 -4.89 -10.80 5.24
C ARG A 145 -5.41 -11.65 6.40
N ALA A 146 -4.75 -11.56 7.56
CA ALA A 146 -5.07 -12.38 8.73
C ALA A 146 -6.29 -11.86 9.53
N GLY A 147 -6.66 -10.59 9.38
CA GLY A 147 -7.73 -9.96 10.15
C GLY A 147 -8.12 -8.58 9.62
N GLU A 148 -8.96 -7.88 10.37
CA GLU A 148 -9.40 -6.53 10.02
C GLU A 148 -8.25 -5.52 10.06
N PRO A 149 -8.29 -4.45 9.24
CA PRO A 149 -7.33 -3.37 9.33
C PRO A 149 -7.40 -2.72 10.70
N VAL A 150 -6.25 -2.58 11.34
CA VAL A 150 -6.16 -1.98 12.67
C VAL A 150 -5.81 -0.50 12.51
N PRO A 151 -6.65 0.44 13.01
CA PRO A 151 -6.27 1.84 13.03
C PRO A 151 -5.13 2.03 14.02
N VAL A 152 -4.07 2.71 13.57
CA VAL A 152 -2.96 3.13 14.44
C VAL A 152 -3.11 4.62 14.67
N PRO A 153 -3.21 5.11 15.93
CA PRO A 153 -3.25 6.53 16.23
C PRO A 153 -1.99 7.25 15.73
N GLU A 154 -2.12 8.51 15.28
CA GLU A 154 -1.01 9.28 14.72
C GLU A 154 0.19 9.38 15.69
N GLY A 155 -0.07 9.58 16.98
CA GLY A 155 0.96 9.65 18.02
C GLY A 155 1.71 8.34 18.28
N ASP A 156 1.22 7.22 17.76
CA ASP A 156 1.82 5.90 17.90
C ASP A 156 2.67 5.50 16.70
N PHE A 157 2.74 6.33 15.65
CA PHE A 157 3.71 6.17 14.56
C PHE A 157 5.15 6.50 14.97
N GLU A 158 5.35 6.97 16.21
CA GLU A 158 6.67 7.21 16.76
C GLU A 158 7.48 5.89 16.96
N PRO A 159 8.79 5.93 16.70
CA PRO A 159 9.73 4.85 17.00
C PRO A 159 9.56 4.24 18.39
N GLY A 160 9.40 2.92 18.47
CA GLY A 160 9.28 2.19 19.73
C GLY A 160 7.87 2.11 20.32
N ARG A 161 6.93 2.95 19.85
CA ARG A 161 5.51 2.88 20.24
C ARG A 161 4.68 2.07 19.26
N LEU A 162 5.01 2.13 17.97
CA LEU A 162 4.29 1.42 16.91
C LEU A 162 4.20 -0.09 17.13
N GLY A 163 5.29 -0.73 17.58
CA GLY A 163 5.29 -2.16 17.88
C GLY A 163 4.31 -2.52 19.00
N ALA A 164 4.34 -1.76 20.09
CA ALA A 164 3.43 -1.96 21.22
C ALA A 164 1.97 -1.64 20.87
N ALA A 165 1.74 -0.58 20.09
CA ALA A 165 0.40 -0.22 19.60
C ALA A 165 -0.18 -1.29 18.69
N LEU A 166 0.60 -1.83 17.76
CA LEU A 166 0.19 -2.94 16.88
C LEU A 166 -0.07 -4.21 17.68
N THR A 167 0.81 -4.59 18.62
CA THR A 167 0.59 -5.78 19.45
C THR A 167 -0.64 -5.63 20.34
N GLY A 168 -0.83 -4.46 20.98
CA GLY A 168 -2.00 -4.18 21.82
C GLY A 168 -3.30 -4.24 21.03
N ALA A 169 -3.33 -3.59 19.86
CA ALA A 169 -4.51 -3.55 19.03
C ALA A 169 -4.82 -4.90 18.34
N LEU A 170 -3.81 -5.70 17.97
CA LEU A 170 -4.01 -7.08 17.48
C LEU A 170 -4.45 -8.04 18.58
N SER A 171 -4.18 -7.72 19.84
CA SER A 171 -4.56 -8.53 21.01
C SER A 171 -5.88 -8.08 21.65
N GLY A 172 -6.54 -7.03 21.11
CA GLY A 172 -7.79 -6.48 21.63
C GLY A 172 -7.65 -5.74 22.97
N ALA A 173 -6.43 -5.39 23.39
CA ALA A 173 -6.20 -4.61 24.60
C ALA A 173 -6.49 -3.13 24.34
N PRO A 174 -7.20 -2.40 25.24
CA PRO A 174 -7.42 -0.98 25.06
C PRO A 174 -6.06 -0.27 24.98
N ALA A 175 -5.94 0.64 24.00
CA ALA A 175 -4.77 1.50 23.87
C ALA A 175 -4.53 2.17 25.22
N ALA A 176 -3.37 1.89 25.83
CA ALA A 176 -3.00 2.52 27.09
C ALA A 176 -2.90 4.03 26.84
N GLY A 177 -3.91 4.77 27.28
CA GLY A 177 -3.94 6.22 27.18
C GLY A 177 -2.70 6.83 27.85
N PRO A 178 -2.23 8.00 27.37
CA PRO A 178 -1.09 8.65 27.98
C PRO A 178 -1.51 9.24 29.32
N GLY A 179 -1.19 8.55 30.42
CA GLY A 179 -1.32 9.10 31.76
C GLY A 179 -2.05 8.20 32.76
N ALA A 180 -1.33 7.23 33.31
CA ALA A 180 -1.57 6.78 34.67
C ALA A 180 -0.22 6.50 35.31
N VAL A 181 0.38 7.55 35.88
CA VAL A 181 1.42 7.39 36.90
C VAL A 181 0.70 6.85 38.13
N THR A 182 0.81 5.56 38.39
CA THR A 182 0.56 5.02 39.73
C THR A 182 1.87 5.05 40.49
N THR A 183 2.08 6.14 41.22
CA THR A 183 3.00 6.19 42.36
C THR A 183 2.66 5.05 43.31
N GLY A 184 3.56 4.08 43.43
CA GLY A 184 3.47 3.05 44.46
C GLY A 184 3.76 3.65 45.83
N GLU A 185 2.74 3.70 46.68
CA GLU A 185 2.95 3.77 48.12
C GLU A 185 3.66 2.49 48.58
N ARG A 186 4.86 2.64 49.16
CA ARG A 186 5.46 1.62 50.00
C ARG A 186 4.85 1.74 51.38
N GLY A 187 3.98 0.80 51.73
CA GLY A 187 3.67 0.54 53.13
C GLY A 187 4.87 -0.09 53.83
N ARG A 188 5.28 0.51 54.96
CA ARG A 188 5.28 -0.12 56.29
C ARG A 188 5.21 0.98 57.35
#